data_AF-A0A7J2THE2-F1
#
_entry.id   AF-A0A7J2THE2-F1
#
_cell.length_a   1.000
_cell.length_b   1.000
_cell.length_c   1.000
_cell.angle_alpha   90.00
_cell.angle_beta   90.00
_cell.angle_gamma   90.00
#
_symmetry.space_group_name_H-M   'P 1'
#
loop_
_entity.id
_entity.type
_entity.pdbx_description
1 polymer ?
#
loop_
_entity_poly.entity_id
_entity_poly.type
_entity_poly.pdbx_seq_one_letter_code
_entity_poly.pdbx_strand_id
1 'polypeptide(L)'
;MRIRVAAGNAISISGLAFGIIMLKTGNFFASLISWFCLWYFSHCFAHYIVGRLLGIRFLYYFTGKSDLTKAIKALQKVNFPVLGIKFDRKSVRSKRAAYAMFSAGVLASTLTPFLVPFYLFIAARDFWIFFTLLSIANLTLTAFLSPKYGDIAKAKKFSLEK
;
A
#
# COMPACT_ATOMS: atom_id res chain seq x y z
N MET A 1 11.87 -8.15 11.23
CA MET A 1 11.25 -9.47 11.54
C MET A 1 10.80 -10.14 10.25
N ARG A 2 10.93 -11.48 10.09
CA ARG A 2 10.39 -12.22 8.94
C ARG A 2 9.06 -12.88 9.32
N ILE A 3 8.07 -12.77 8.47
CA ILE A 3 6.70 -13.27 8.66
C ILE A 3 6.39 -14.21 7.50
N ARG A 4 5.82 -15.39 7.77
CA ARG A 4 5.41 -16.35 6.73
C ARG A 4 4.42 -15.69 5.78
N VAL A 5 4.45 -16.07 4.49
CA VAL A 5 3.55 -15.50 3.47
C VAL A 5 2.08 -15.60 3.87
N ALA A 6 1.65 -16.77 4.35
CA ALA A 6 0.28 -16.98 4.82
C ALA A 6 -0.09 -16.03 5.97
N ALA A 7 0.80 -15.84 6.95
CA ALA A 7 0.56 -14.94 8.08
C ALA A 7 0.54 -13.47 7.64
N GLY A 8 1.43 -13.05 6.73
CA GLY A 8 1.42 -11.70 6.17
C GLY A 8 0.14 -11.40 5.38
N ASN A 9 -0.34 -12.35 4.59
CA ASN A 9 -1.62 -12.25 3.90
C ASN A 9 -2.79 -12.16 4.89
N ALA A 10 -2.79 -12.99 5.93
CA ALA A 10 -3.82 -12.95 6.96
C ALA A 10 -3.85 -11.57 7.65
N ILE A 11 -2.68 -11.02 8.01
CA ILE A 11 -2.58 -9.67 8.57
C ILE A 11 -3.15 -8.62 7.61
N SER A 12 -2.78 -8.68 6.33
CA SER A 12 -3.31 -7.75 5.32
C SER A 12 -4.83 -7.85 5.16
N ILE A 13 -5.37 -9.07 5.05
CA ILE A 13 -6.81 -9.30 4.89
C ILE A 13 -7.56 -8.84 6.13
N SER A 14 -7.10 -9.22 7.33
CA SER A 14 -7.71 -8.80 8.59
C SER A 14 -7.66 -7.29 8.77
N GLY A 15 -6.56 -6.64 8.40
CA GLY A 15 -6.43 -5.19 8.45
C GLY A 15 -7.39 -4.47 7.50
N LEU A 16 -7.56 -4.98 6.27
CA LEU A 16 -8.54 -4.46 5.32
C LEU A 16 -9.98 -4.67 5.82
N ALA A 17 -10.32 -5.87 6.29
CA ALA A 17 -11.63 -6.17 6.84
C ALA A 17 -11.95 -5.28 8.05
N PHE A 18 -10.98 -5.10 8.96
CA PHE A 18 -11.10 -4.21 10.10
C PHE A 18 -11.35 -2.76 9.66
N GLY A 19 -10.63 -2.28 8.63
CA GLY A 19 -10.87 -0.95 8.07
C GLY A 19 -12.29 -0.78 7.54
N ILE A 20 -12.83 -1.77 6.83
CA ILE A 20 -14.23 -1.74 6.35
C ILE A 20 -15.23 -1.74 7.50
N ILE A 21 -14.97 -2.51 8.56
CA ILE A 21 -15.82 -2.53 9.77
C ILE A 21 -15.81 -1.15 10.46
N MET A 22 -14.63 -0.56 10.65
CA MET A 22 -14.49 0.76 11.27
C MET A 22 -15.22 1.86 10.50
N LEU A 23 -15.23 1.79 9.17
CA LEU A 23 -15.93 2.76 8.32
C LEU A 23 -17.43 2.83 8.61
N LYS A 24 -18.05 1.70 8.96
CA LYS A 24 -19.49 1.62 9.24
C LYS A 24 -19.92 2.32 10.53
N THR A 25 -18.99 2.57 11.46
CA THR A 25 -19.31 3.21 12.74
C THR A 25 -19.74 4.67 12.60
N GLY A 26 -19.37 5.34 11.49
CA GLY A 26 -19.78 6.71 11.21
C GLY A 26 -19.11 7.81 12.06
N ASN A 27 -18.10 7.47 12.88
CA ASN A 27 -17.28 8.44 13.60
C ASN A 27 -16.05 8.84 12.77
N PHE A 28 -15.64 10.10 12.87
CA PHE A 28 -14.40 10.64 12.31
C PHE A 28 -13.16 9.78 12.61
N PHE A 29 -12.91 9.43 13.87
CA PHE A 29 -11.71 8.68 14.27
C PHE A 29 -11.70 7.26 13.68
N ALA A 30 -12.85 6.60 13.67
CA ALA A 30 -12.97 5.29 13.05
C ALA A 30 -12.81 5.36 11.52
N SER A 31 -13.26 6.45 10.89
CA SER A 31 -13.01 6.70 9.47
C SER A 31 -11.53 6.97 9.19
N LEU A 32 -10.81 7.60 10.13
CA LEU A 32 -9.36 7.79 10.05
C LEU A 32 -8.60 6.47 10.17
N ILE A 33 -8.99 5.62 11.11
CA ILE A 33 -8.46 4.26 11.25
C ILE A 33 -8.76 3.45 9.98
N SER A 34 -9.98 3.54 9.46
CA SER A 34 -10.38 2.89 8.21
C SER A 34 -9.51 3.34 7.03
N TRP A 35 -9.35 4.65 6.85
CA TRP A 35 -8.51 5.23 5.81
C TRP A 35 -7.08 4.71 5.90
N PHE A 36 -6.50 4.70 7.10
CA PHE A 36 -5.17 4.19 7.35
C PHE A 36 -5.05 2.69 7.03
N CYS A 37 -6.00 1.87 7.47
CA CYS A 37 -6.02 0.44 7.21
C CYS A 37 -6.09 0.14 5.70
N LEU A 38 -6.97 0.83 4.97
CA LEU A 38 -7.09 0.68 3.53
C LEU A 38 -5.82 1.11 2.81
N TRP A 39 -5.23 2.23 3.22
CA TRP A 39 -3.95 2.71 2.69
C TRP A 39 -2.80 1.72 2.91
N TYR A 40 -2.61 1.28 4.15
CA TYR A 40 -1.45 0.51 4.57
C TYR A 40 -1.51 -0.96 4.13
N PHE A 41 -2.62 -1.65 4.41
CA PHE A 41 -2.70 -3.10 4.20
C PHE A 41 -2.95 -3.49 2.74
N SER A 42 -3.56 -2.61 1.93
CA SER A 42 -3.79 -2.88 0.51
C SER A 42 -2.50 -2.95 -0.29
N HIS A 43 -1.48 -2.18 0.10
CA HIS A 43 -0.24 -2.03 -0.64
C HIS A 43 0.49 -3.37 -0.86
N CYS A 44 0.93 -4.02 0.22
CA CYS A 44 1.66 -5.29 0.11
C CYS A 44 0.76 -6.42 -0.38
N PHE A 45 -0.53 -6.37 -0.06
CA PHE A 45 -1.48 -7.37 -0.52
C PHE A 45 -1.68 -7.32 -2.03
N ALA A 46 -1.72 -6.13 -2.62
CA ALA A 46 -1.80 -5.95 -4.06
C ALA A 46 -0.52 -6.43 -4.78
N HIS A 47 0.67 -6.17 -4.22
CA HIS A 47 1.90 -6.80 -4.72
C HIS A 47 1.78 -8.31 -4.74
N TYR A 48 1.29 -8.91 -3.65
CA TYR A 48 1.11 -10.35 -3.56
C TYR A 48 0.12 -10.86 -4.62
N ILE A 49 -1.09 -10.31 -4.70
CA ILE A 49 -2.13 -10.75 -5.64
C ILE A 49 -1.62 -10.65 -7.08
N VAL A 50 -1.21 -9.45 -7.50
CA VAL A 50 -0.80 -9.22 -8.90
C VAL A 50 0.47 -10.01 -9.22
N GLY A 51 1.43 -10.08 -8.30
CA GLY A 51 2.62 -10.89 -8.49
C GLY A 51 2.29 -12.37 -8.68
N ARG A 52 1.40 -12.93 -7.85
CA ARG A 52 1.00 -14.35 -7.95
C ARG A 52 0.27 -14.65 -9.25
N LEU A 53 -0.64 -13.76 -9.68
CA LEU A 53 -1.34 -13.89 -10.97
C LEU A 53 -0.35 -13.89 -12.15
N LEU A 54 0.77 -13.19 -12.02
CA LEU A 54 1.82 -13.11 -13.03
C LEU A 54 2.93 -14.16 -12.86
N GLY A 55 2.73 -15.14 -11.96
CA GLY A 55 3.66 -16.25 -11.74
C GLY A 55 4.88 -15.92 -10.86
N ILE A 56 4.90 -14.75 -10.20
CA ILE A 56 5.97 -14.34 -9.28
C ILE A 56 5.77 -15.06 -7.93
N ARG A 57 6.84 -15.69 -7.45
CA ARG A 57 6.87 -16.38 -6.16
C ARG A 57 7.30 -15.43 -5.05
N PHE A 58 6.65 -15.54 -3.89
CA PHE A 58 6.96 -14.77 -2.70
C PHE A 58 7.58 -15.65 -1.62
N LEU A 59 8.60 -15.12 -0.94
CA LEU A 59 9.39 -15.86 0.05
C LEU A 59 8.86 -15.62 1.47
N TYR A 60 8.71 -14.35 1.86
CA TYR A 60 8.24 -13.95 3.18
C TYR A 60 7.84 -12.46 3.21
N TYR A 61 7.01 -12.10 4.19
CA TYR A 61 6.78 -10.70 4.58
C TYR A 61 7.84 -10.26 5.60
N PHE A 62 8.09 -8.97 5.70
CA PHE A 62 8.99 -8.41 6.69
C PHE A 62 8.53 -7.03 7.15
N THR A 63 8.95 -6.64 8.35
CA THR A 63 8.82 -5.28 8.85
C THR A 63 10.13 -4.53 8.65
N GLY A 64 10.05 -3.32 8.09
CA GLY A 64 11.21 -2.47 7.82
C GLY A 64 10.88 -0.98 7.95
N LYS A 65 11.78 -0.13 7.46
CA LYS A 65 11.57 1.31 7.36
C LYS A 65 11.05 1.67 5.97
N SER A 66 10.24 2.73 5.88
CA SER A 66 9.80 3.26 4.59
C SER A 66 10.98 3.75 3.76
N ASP A 67 10.98 3.48 2.45
CA ASP A 67 11.96 4.09 1.54
C ASP A 67 11.82 5.62 1.46
N LEU A 68 10.67 6.18 1.88
CA LEU A 68 10.46 7.63 2.01
C LEU A 68 11.42 8.30 3.01
N THR A 69 12.00 7.54 3.94
CA THR A 69 13.06 8.03 4.84
C THR A 69 14.31 8.51 4.09
N LYS A 70 14.51 8.06 2.85
CA LYS A 70 15.57 8.55 1.96
C LYS A 70 15.25 9.92 1.37
N ALA A 71 13.97 10.25 1.21
CA ALA A 71 13.51 11.51 0.63
C ALA A 71 13.28 12.60 1.69
N ILE A 72 12.76 12.22 2.87
CA ILE A 72 12.33 13.17 3.90
C ILE A 72 13.12 12.90 5.18
N LYS A 73 14.08 13.79 5.50
CA LYS A 73 14.93 13.68 6.70
C LYS A 73 14.13 13.57 8.00
N ALA A 74 13.01 14.30 8.10
CA ALA A 74 12.14 14.26 9.29
C ALA A 74 11.57 12.85 9.56
N LEU A 75 11.33 12.04 8.52
CA LEU A 75 10.81 10.68 8.65
C LEU A 75 11.88 9.68 9.11
N GLN A 76 13.17 10.03 9.08
CA GLN A 76 14.25 9.12 9.52
C GLN A 76 14.18 8.81 11.03
N LYS A 77 13.65 9.76 11.81
CA LYS A 77 13.46 9.63 13.27
C LYS A 77 12.17 8.88 13.63
N VAL A 78 11.27 8.68 12.66
CA VAL A 78 9.98 8.02 12.89
C VAL A 78 10.15 6.51 12.77
N ASN A 79 10.01 5.79 13.88
CA ASN A 79 10.04 4.33 13.93
C ASN A 79 8.66 3.73 13.59
N PHE A 80 8.12 4.09 12.44
CA PHE A 80 6.88 3.49 11.95
C PHE A 80 7.19 2.20 11.17
N PRO A 81 6.73 1.02 11.62
CA PRO A 81 7.01 -0.23 10.92
C PRO A 81 6.25 -0.25 9.60
N VAL A 82 6.96 -0.46 8.50
CA VAL A 82 6.37 -0.68 7.19
C VAL A 82 6.40 -2.16 6.88
N LEU A 83 5.24 -2.70 6.51
CA LEU A 83 5.12 -4.04 6.00
C LEU A 83 5.71 -4.07 4.58
N GLY A 84 6.57 -5.04 4.31
CA GLY A 84 7.16 -5.28 3.00
C GLY A 84 7.04 -6.75 2.65
N ILE A 85 7.02 -7.07 1.36
CA ILE A 85 6.99 -8.44 0.88
C ILE A 85 8.23 -8.74 0.03
N LYS A 86 8.91 -9.84 0.33
CA LYS A 86 10.09 -10.30 -0.41
C LYS A 86 9.66 -11.32 -1.46
N PHE A 87 10.05 -11.08 -2.71
CA PHE A 87 9.81 -11.98 -3.83
C PHE A 87 11.10 -12.64 -4.33
N ASP A 88 10.94 -13.78 -4.99
CA ASP A 88 12.01 -14.48 -5.69
C ASP A 88 12.24 -13.85 -7.07
N ARG A 89 13.37 -13.15 -7.24
CA ARG A 89 13.72 -12.49 -8.51
C ARG A 89 13.82 -13.46 -9.69
N LYS A 90 14.21 -14.72 -9.45
CA LYS A 90 14.33 -15.73 -10.52
C LYS A 90 12.97 -16.16 -11.06
N SER A 91 11.91 -16.05 -10.26
CA SER A 91 10.55 -16.38 -10.68
C SER A 91 9.93 -15.38 -11.66
N VAL A 92 10.50 -14.19 -11.79
CA VAL A 92 9.94 -13.12 -12.62
C VAL A 92 10.20 -13.42 -14.09
N ARG A 93 9.16 -13.73 -14.86
CA ARG A 93 9.30 -14.13 -16.28
C ARG A 93 9.51 -12.96 -17.24
N SER A 94 9.02 -11.76 -16.93
CA SER A 94 9.14 -10.59 -17.82
C SER A 94 9.27 -9.27 -17.06
N LYS A 95 9.83 -8.26 -17.73
CA LYS A 95 9.92 -6.88 -17.21
C LYS A 95 8.54 -6.28 -16.93
N ARG A 96 7.58 -6.55 -17.83
CA ARG A 96 6.18 -6.13 -17.67
C ARG A 96 5.54 -6.72 -16.42
N ALA A 97 5.84 -7.98 -16.10
CA ALA A 97 5.32 -8.62 -14.89
C ALA A 97 5.84 -7.97 -13.60
N ALA A 98 7.13 -7.66 -13.55
CA ALA A 98 7.70 -6.90 -12.43
C ALA A 98 7.06 -5.52 -12.30
N TYR A 99 6.94 -4.80 -13.42
CA TYR A 99 6.36 -3.46 -13.43
C TYR A 99 4.91 -3.46 -12.95
N ALA A 100 4.09 -4.39 -13.44
CA ALA A 100 2.71 -4.55 -13.00
C ALA A 100 2.63 -4.87 -11.49
N MET A 101 3.47 -5.78 -10.98
CA MET A 101 3.52 -6.09 -9.55
C MET A 101 3.87 -4.84 -8.73
N PHE A 102 4.93 -4.11 -9.07
CA PHE A 102 5.32 -2.91 -8.33
C PHE A 102 4.28 -1.79 -8.42
N SER A 103 3.70 -1.56 -9.59
CA SER A 103 2.65 -0.55 -9.77
C SER A 103 1.36 -0.91 -9.02
N ALA A 104 1.05 -2.20 -8.88
CA ALA A 104 -0.15 -2.65 -8.16
C ALA A 104 -0.17 -2.20 -6.70
N GLY A 105 0.96 -2.30 -5.99
CA GLY A 105 1.04 -1.84 -4.60
C GLY A 105 0.79 -0.33 -4.49
N VAL A 106 1.42 0.44 -5.37
CA VAL A 106 1.24 1.90 -5.44
C VAL A 106 -0.21 2.26 -5.71
N LEU A 107 -0.81 1.71 -6.78
CA LEU A 107 -2.20 1.97 -7.16
C LEU A 107 -3.19 1.54 -6.08
N ALA A 108 -3.00 0.39 -5.45
CA ALA A 108 -3.87 -0.05 -4.38
C ALA A 108 -3.81 0.90 -3.18
N SER A 109 -2.61 1.29 -2.74
CA SER A 109 -2.45 2.22 -1.61
C SER A 109 -2.92 3.65 -1.91
N THR A 110 -3.01 4.06 -3.18
CA THR A 110 -3.53 5.39 -3.53
C THR A 110 -5.03 5.39 -3.78
N LEU A 111 -5.58 4.33 -4.38
CA LEU A 111 -6.99 4.28 -4.78
C LEU A 111 -7.90 3.69 -3.69
N THR A 112 -7.48 2.67 -2.95
CA THR A 112 -8.35 2.05 -1.93
C THR A 112 -8.79 3.01 -0.81
N PRO A 113 -8.00 4.00 -0.36
CA PRO A 113 -8.47 4.95 0.65
C PRO A 113 -9.63 5.85 0.18
N PHE A 114 -9.84 6.01 -1.14
CA PHE A 114 -10.99 6.76 -1.68
C PHE A 114 -12.34 6.11 -1.39
N LEU A 115 -12.35 4.82 -0.98
CA LEU A 115 -13.59 4.19 -0.49
C LEU A 115 -14.15 4.89 0.75
N VAL A 116 -13.29 5.49 1.58
CA VAL A 116 -13.70 6.23 2.78
C VAL A 116 -14.51 7.48 2.44
N PRO A 117 -13.97 8.49 1.71
CA PRO A 117 -14.76 9.67 1.37
C PRO A 117 -15.98 9.34 0.52
N PHE A 118 -15.90 8.34 -0.37
CA PHE A 118 -17.05 7.91 -1.17
C PHE A 118 -18.19 7.37 -0.30
N TYR A 119 -17.88 6.48 0.65
CA TYR A 119 -18.88 5.96 1.58
C TYR A 119 -19.47 7.06 2.47
N LEU A 120 -18.62 7.95 2.99
CA LEU A 120 -19.05 9.06 3.86
C LEU A 120 -19.94 10.05 3.12
N PHE A 121 -19.66 10.31 1.84
CA PHE A 121 -20.50 11.14 0.99
C PHE A 121 -21.90 10.51 0.83
N ILE A 122 -21.97 9.22 0.47
CA ILE A 122 -23.26 8.51 0.34
C ILE A 122 -24.02 8.47 1.67
N ALA A 123 -23.30 8.28 2.78
CA ALA A 123 -23.88 8.25 4.12
C ALA A 123 -24.15 9.65 4.72
N ALA A 124 -24.03 10.73 3.92
CA ALA A 124 -24.25 12.12 4.31
C ALA A 124 -23.51 12.52 5.60
N ARG A 125 -22.22 12.15 5.72
CA ARG A 125 -21.36 12.47 6.86
C ARG A 125 -20.50 13.70 6.55
N ASP A 126 -20.56 14.73 7.40
CA ASP A 126 -19.98 16.05 7.15
C ASP A 126 -18.47 16.06 6.84
N PHE A 127 -17.73 15.09 7.36
CA PHE A 127 -16.27 15.02 7.21
C PHE A 127 -15.80 14.31 5.92
N TRP A 128 -16.69 14.00 4.97
CA TRP A 128 -16.30 13.38 3.68
C TRP A 128 -15.29 14.23 2.89
N ILE A 129 -15.40 15.57 2.94
CA ILE A 129 -14.49 16.51 2.27
C ILE A 129 -13.06 16.35 2.80
N PHE A 130 -12.90 16.26 4.12
CA PHE A 130 -11.59 16.06 4.76
C PHE A 130 -10.90 14.80 4.23
N PHE A 131 -11.63 13.68 4.15
CA PHE A 131 -11.09 12.43 3.63
C PHE A 131 -10.82 12.45 2.12
N THR A 132 -11.58 13.23 1.36
CA THR A 132 -11.30 13.47 -0.06
C THR A 132 -9.97 14.19 -0.22
N LEU A 133 -9.77 15.29 0.50
CA LEU A 133 -8.52 16.06 0.48
C LEU A 133 -7.33 15.21 0.95
N LEU A 134 -7.51 14.43 2.01
CA LEU A 134 -6.48 13.51 2.51
C LEU A 134 -6.10 12.46 1.45
N SER A 135 -7.08 11.91 0.74
CA SER A 135 -6.84 10.91 -0.32
C SER A 135 -6.16 11.53 -1.54
N ILE A 136 -6.55 12.75 -1.94
CA ILE A 136 -5.88 13.52 -3.01
C ILE A 136 -4.43 13.84 -2.61
N ALA A 137 -4.20 14.26 -1.36
CA ALA A 137 -2.85 14.52 -0.85
C ALA A 137 -1.98 13.26 -0.92
N ASN A 138 -2.50 12.11 -0.46
CA ASN A 138 -1.80 10.82 -0.56
C ASN A 138 -1.50 10.43 -2.02
N LEU A 139 -2.47 10.56 -2.93
CA LEU A 139 -2.28 10.31 -4.35
C LEU A 139 -1.17 11.21 -4.94
N THR A 140 -1.23 12.50 -4.63
CA THR A 140 -0.29 13.51 -5.14
C THR A 140 1.12 13.24 -4.63
N LEU A 141 1.30 13.06 -3.32
CA LEU A 141 2.59 12.73 -2.72
C LEU A 141 3.15 11.43 -3.30
N THR A 142 2.31 10.41 -3.45
CA THR A 142 2.73 9.13 -4.03
C THR A 142 3.13 9.26 -5.49
N ALA A 143 2.39 10.03 -6.29
CA ALA A 143 2.71 10.30 -7.69
C ALA A 143 4.07 11.02 -7.85
N PHE A 144 4.40 11.96 -6.96
CA PHE A 144 5.68 12.66 -6.98
C PHE A 144 6.86 11.81 -6.44
N LEU A 145 6.64 11.05 -5.36
CA LEU A 145 7.71 10.36 -4.63
C LEU A 145 7.97 8.94 -5.13
N SER A 146 6.94 8.20 -5.53
CA SER A 146 7.08 6.80 -5.96
C SER A 146 8.00 6.61 -7.17
N PRO A 147 7.97 7.46 -8.21
CA PRO A 147 8.89 7.35 -9.35
C PRO A 147 10.37 7.61 -9.02
N LYS A 148 10.66 8.30 -7.91
CA LYS A 148 12.02 8.70 -7.51
C LYS A 148 12.58 7.80 -6.40
N TYR A 149 11.77 7.46 -5.41
CA TYR A 149 12.22 6.78 -4.19
C TYR A 149 11.42 5.53 -3.83
N GLY A 150 10.26 5.31 -4.45
CA GLY A 150 9.34 4.22 -4.11
C GLY A 150 9.36 3.05 -5.11
N ASP A 151 8.23 2.36 -5.21
CA ASP A 151 8.15 1.11 -5.97
C ASP A 151 8.16 1.32 -7.48
N ILE A 152 7.70 2.47 -8.00
CA ILE A 152 7.87 2.78 -9.43
C ILE A 152 9.36 2.95 -9.77
N ALA A 153 10.15 3.56 -8.89
CA ALA A 153 11.60 3.64 -9.06
C ALA A 153 12.24 2.25 -9.09
N LYS A 154 11.81 1.35 -8.17
CA LYS A 154 12.26 -0.05 -8.15
C LYS A 154 11.86 -0.81 -9.40
N ALA A 155 10.65 -0.58 -9.91
CA ALA A 155 10.15 -1.18 -11.14
C ALA A 155 11.03 -0.79 -12.34
N LYS A 156 11.35 0.51 -12.46
CA LYS A 156 12.26 1.01 -13.50
C LYS A 156 13.64 0.37 -13.38
N LYS A 157 14.23 0.35 -12.18
CA LYS A 157 15.54 -0.27 -11.96
C LYS A 157 15.56 -1.75 -12.34
N PHE A 158 14.55 -2.50 -11.90
CA PHE A 158 14.44 -3.92 -12.24
C PHE A 158 14.30 -4.16 -13.75
N SER A 159 13.65 -3.25 -14.48
CA SER A 159 13.53 -3.33 -15.94
C SER A 159 14.84 -3.08 -16.70
N LEU A 160 15.81 -2.38 -16.08
CA LEU A 160 17.12 -2.11 -16.66
C LEU A 160 18.14 -3.23 -16.36
N GLU A 161 17.97 -3.97 -15.27
CA GLU A 161 18.87 -5.04 -14.82
C GLU A 161 18.64 -6.41 -15.50
N LYS A 162 17.58 -6.55 -16.30
CA LYS A 162 17.18 -7.79 -16.99
C LYS A 162 17.22 -7.66 -18.49
#